data_AF-A0A814YAH9-F1
#
_entry.id   AF-A0A814YAH9-F1
#
_cell.length_a   1.000
_cell.length_b   1.000
_cell.length_c   1.000
_cell.angle_alpha   90.00
_cell.angle_beta   90.00
_cell.angle_gamma   90.00
#
_symmetry.space_group_name_H-M   'P 1'
#
loop_
_entity.id
_entity.type
_entity.pdbx_description
1 polymer ?
#
loop_
_entity_poly.entity_id
_entity_poly.type
_entity_poly.pdbx_seq_one_letter_code
_entity_poly.pdbx_strand_id
1 'polypeptide(L)'
;MPTVLLVDCSLGMAERFPFVIKQGDNMETTMNIEKRSLVAKIIDSLMGTISSPTKLETMAVVLFAGEDTIKIVQNFTKNSDDIIKSVQKLPIFGDFSLKPAIEFAKKYLTTTFGAQRSQKIVVFTDSSHRVDDPITENTTNSNQMDVDFRTKIFNDEQEKTTSNGHTDVSFVCIRKPLSSDRTRLEDITEQSQCSLSKVYWLLNRDKETNLTVTNDMIQDLTTHIKADLMDIFISVLKCGHYESQLVVYPTIKPAVLQTTGELLQPSNTLTVNGFIELSSIRSAMATSKHILLPIQRYTRPQPPMPMYATKKSAVTSTAITTPSATTANPSLTNQKKSNTANNFYYLLLISLKKEKSAALVSNKDKTTYKSSFQ
;
A
#
# COMPACT_ATOMS: atom_id res chain seq x y z
N MET A 1 6.25 7.00 1.95
CA MET A 1 5.20 7.98 1.66
C MET A 1 4.44 8.19 2.95
N PRO A 2 4.31 9.43 3.47
CA PRO A 2 3.53 9.65 4.67
C PRO A 2 2.05 9.48 4.37
N THR A 3 1.36 8.76 5.26
CA THR A 3 -0.06 8.41 5.09
C THR A 3 -0.85 8.86 6.32
N VAL A 4 -1.97 9.56 6.13
CA VAL A 4 -2.91 9.87 7.22
C VAL A 4 -4.12 8.96 7.10
N LEU A 5 -4.43 8.22 8.16
CA LEU A 5 -5.67 7.47 8.30
C LEU A 5 -6.70 8.41 8.95
N LEU A 6 -7.65 8.93 8.16
CA LEU A 6 -8.80 9.68 8.65
C LEU A 6 -9.90 8.69 9.03
N VAL A 7 -10.28 8.65 10.29
CA VAL A 7 -11.27 7.71 10.82
C VAL A 7 -12.52 8.45 11.26
N ASP A 8 -13.63 8.16 10.59
CA ASP A 8 -14.95 8.67 10.92
C ASP A 8 -15.42 8.11 12.27
N CYS A 9 -15.78 9.03 13.16
CA CYS A 9 -16.31 8.76 14.49
C CYS A 9 -17.68 9.44 14.69
N SER A 10 -18.38 9.80 13.61
CA SER A 10 -19.72 10.40 13.65
C SER A 10 -20.77 9.45 14.22
N LEU A 11 -21.95 9.97 14.56
CA LEU A 11 -23.06 9.18 15.09
C LEU A 11 -23.46 8.02 14.16
N GLY A 12 -23.32 8.17 12.84
CA GLY A 12 -23.60 7.13 11.85
C GLY A 12 -22.73 5.87 12.01
N MET A 13 -21.54 6.03 12.61
CA MET A 13 -20.59 4.94 12.89
C MET A 13 -20.94 4.13 14.15
N ALA A 14 -21.97 4.55 14.90
CA ALA A 14 -22.53 3.80 16.03
C ALA A 14 -23.60 2.77 15.60
N GLU A 15 -24.06 2.81 14.35
CA GLU A 15 -25.01 1.84 13.82
C GLU A 15 -24.41 0.43 13.87
N ARG A 16 -25.25 -0.55 14.26
CA ARG A 16 -24.88 -1.96 14.36
C ARG A 16 -25.40 -2.74 13.16
N PHE A 17 -24.63 -3.71 12.70
CA PHE A 17 -25.03 -4.65 11.66
C PHE A 17 -24.53 -6.06 12.00
N PRO A 18 -25.16 -7.11 11.44
CA PRO A 18 -24.78 -8.48 11.72
C PRO A 18 -23.39 -8.81 11.15
N PHE A 19 -22.55 -9.41 11.97
CA PHE A 19 -21.19 -9.82 11.66
C PHE A 19 -21.01 -11.29 12.02
N VAL A 20 -20.55 -12.08 11.06
CA VAL A 20 -20.41 -13.53 11.19
C VAL A 20 -18.95 -13.88 11.41
N ILE A 21 -18.67 -14.51 12.55
CA ILE A 21 -17.37 -15.09 12.85
C ILE A 21 -17.46 -16.59 12.60
N LYS A 22 -16.64 -17.08 11.67
CA LYS A 22 -16.36 -18.50 11.53
C LYS A 22 -15.34 -18.90 12.61
N GLN A 23 -15.77 -19.69 13.59
CA GLN A 23 -14.89 -20.32 14.57
C GLN A 23 -14.76 -21.80 14.23
N GLY A 24 -13.67 -22.17 13.57
CA GLY A 24 -13.43 -23.55 13.11
C GLY A 24 -14.31 -23.97 11.93
N ASP A 25 -14.31 -25.26 11.62
CA ASP A 25 -14.85 -25.77 10.35
C ASP A 25 -16.39 -25.70 10.22
N ASN A 26 -17.15 -25.57 11.33
CA ASN A 26 -18.62 -25.65 11.29
C ASN A 26 -19.39 -24.74 12.27
N MET A 27 -18.73 -23.89 13.07
CA MET A 27 -19.45 -22.97 13.97
C MET A 27 -19.41 -21.53 13.44
N GLU A 28 -20.57 -21.04 13.04
CA GLU A 28 -20.79 -19.64 12.71
C GLU A 28 -21.51 -18.96 13.88
N THR A 29 -20.88 -17.92 14.43
CA THR A 29 -21.53 -17.07 15.44
C THR A 29 -21.81 -15.71 14.80
N THR A 30 -23.09 -15.36 14.74
CA THR A 30 -23.53 -14.03 14.32
C THR A 30 -23.60 -13.12 15.54
N MET A 31 -22.87 -12.01 15.51
CA MET A 31 -22.93 -10.96 16.51
C MET A 31 -23.20 -9.62 15.86
N ASN A 32 -23.84 -8.70 16.58
CA ASN A 32 -24.02 -7.33 16.09
C ASN A 32 -22.76 -6.52 16.42
N ILE A 33 -22.08 -6.01 15.39
CA ILE A 33 -20.90 -5.16 15.56
C ILE A 33 -21.23 -3.73 15.12
N GLU A 34 -20.65 -2.75 15.81
CA GLU A 34 -20.73 -1.35 15.40
C GLU A 34 -19.76 -1.08 14.23
N LYS A 35 -20.15 -0.20 13.32
CA LYS A 35 -19.33 0.24 12.17
C LYS A 35 -17.93 0.69 12.55
N ARG A 36 -17.77 1.48 13.61
CA ARG A 36 -16.43 1.87 14.10
C ARG A 36 -15.57 0.68 14.53
N SER A 37 -16.19 -0.34 15.14
CA SER A 37 -15.47 -1.55 15.57
C SER A 37 -15.05 -2.41 14.37
N LEU A 38 -15.83 -2.37 13.28
CA LEU A 38 -15.43 -2.94 12.01
C LEU A 38 -14.26 -2.19 11.36
N VAL A 39 -14.28 -0.86 11.36
CA VAL A 39 -13.13 -0.05 10.88
C VAL A 39 -11.87 -0.38 11.66
N ALA A 40 -11.96 -0.50 12.99
CA ALA A 40 -10.83 -0.91 13.81
C ALA A 40 -10.29 -2.29 13.40
N LYS A 41 -11.16 -3.27 13.09
CA LYS A 41 -10.76 -4.59 12.56
C LYS A 41 -10.10 -4.51 11.17
N ILE A 42 -10.60 -3.65 10.28
CA ILE A 42 -10.01 -3.43 8.94
C ILE A 42 -8.60 -2.85 9.11
N ILE A 43 -8.43 -1.83 9.97
CA ILE A 43 -7.12 -1.23 10.23
C ILE A 43 -6.18 -2.24 10.89
N ASP A 44 -6.66 -3.04 11.84
CA ASP A 44 -5.88 -4.10 12.48
C ASP A 44 -5.38 -5.15 11.47
N SER A 45 -6.27 -5.65 10.60
CA SER A 45 -5.89 -6.55 9.50
C SER A 45 -4.91 -5.88 8.53
N LEU A 46 -5.13 -4.63 8.14
CA LEU A 46 -4.23 -3.87 7.29
C LEU A 46 -2.84 -3.75 7.93
N MET A 47 -2.76 -3.35 9.20
CA MET A 47 -1.50 -3.19 9.94
C MET A 47 -0.79 -4.53 10.15
N GLY A 48 -1.51 -5.60 10.46
CA GLY A 48 -0.97 -6.95 10.63
C GLY A 48 -0.34 -7.52 9.36
N THR A 49 -0.75 -7.03 8.19
CA THR A 49 -0.19 -7.44 6.90
C THR A 49 1.03 -6.63 6.46
N ILE A 50 1.41 -5.56 7.18
CA ILE A 50 2.56 -4.71 6.82
C ILE A 50 3.86 -5.51 6.98
N SER A 51 4.47 -5.84 5.84
CA SER A 51 5.70 -6.63 5.74
C SER A 51 6.97 -5.80 6.05
N SER A 52 8.11 -6.46 6.24
CA SER A 52 9.41 -5.79 6.49
C SER A 52 9.81 -4.70 5.49
N PRO A 53 9.62 -4.82 4.15
CA PRO A 53 9.97 -3.74 3.23
C PRO A 53 9.07 -2.50 3.35
N THR A 54 7.84 -2.66 3.84
CA THR A 54 6.86 -1.57 3.96
C THR A 54 6.89 -0.89 5.34
N LYS A 55 7.73 -1.37 6.26
CA LYS A 55 8.02 -0.73 7.57
C LYS A 55 8.62 0.68 7.48
N LEU A 56 8.99 1.13 6.28
CA LEU A 56 9.45 2.51 6.07
C LEU A 56 8.30 3.52 5.99
N GLU A 57 7.06 3.05 5.82
CA GLU A 57 5.88 3.90 5.82
C GLU A 57 5.64 4.50 7.20
N THR A 58 5.41 5.81 7.24
CA THR A 58 5.00 6.52 8.46
C THR A 58 3.53 6.86 8.34
N MET A 59 2.73 6.41 9.31
CA MET A 59 1.30 6.66 9.33
C MET A 59 0.90 7.46 10.57
N ALA A 60 -0.09 8.33 10.42
CA ALA A 60 -0.76 9.01 11.51
C ALA A 60 -2.25 8.64 11.50
N VAL A 61 -2.90 8.70 12.67
CA VAL A 61 -4.34 8.47 12.80
C VAL A 61 -4.99 9.75 13.30
N VAL A 62 -6.00 10.20 12.56
CA VAL A 62 -6.79 11.39 12.85
C VAL A 62 -8.25 10.97 12.91
N LEU A 63 -8.90 11.27 14.01
CA LEU A 63 -10.34 11.07 14.16
C LEU A 63 -11.07 12.32 13.68
N PHE A 64 -12.22 12.13 13.06
CA PHE A 64 -13.11 13.23 12.70
C PHE A 64 -14.57 12.84 12.85
N ALA A 65 -15.42 13.81 13.12
CA ALA A 65 -16.85 13.75 12.83
C ALA A 65 -17.24 15.08 12.20
N GLY A 66 -17.42 16.14 13.00
CA GLY A 66 -17.66 17.52 12.56
C GLY A 66 -16.41 18.40 12.64
N GLU A 67 -16.54 19.67 12.27
CA GLU A 67 -15.44 20.65 12.21
C GLU A 67 -14.69 20.78 13.55
N ASP A 68 -15.42 20.84 14.66
CA ASP A 68 -14.86 20.97 16.01
C ASP A 68 -14.27 19.68 16.60
N THR A 69 -14.35 18.56 15.87
CA THR A 69 -14.03 17.22 16.41
C THR A 69 -12.87 16.52 15.69
N ILE A 70 -12.04 17.28 14.98
CA ILE A 70 -10.84 16.75 14.34
C ILE A 70 -9.72 16.61 15.39
N LYS A 71 -9.29 15.37 15.65
CA LYS A 71 -8.29 15.08 16.68
C LYS A 71 -7.22 14.11 16.18
N ILE A 72 -5.96 14.52 16.25
CA ILE A 72 -4.82 13.61 16.06
C ILE A 72 -4.74 12.69 17.29
N VAL A 73 -4.95 11.39 17.11
CA VAL A 73 -4.83 10.38 18.18
C VAL A 73 -3.53 9.61 18.12
N GLN A 74 -2.91 9.55 16.93
CA GLN A 74 -1.57 8.99 16.75
C GLN A 74 -0.79 9.86 15.78
N ASN A 75 0.29 10.49 16.26
CA ASN A 75 1.25 11.19 15.39
C ASN A 75 1.97 10.19 14.47
N PHE A 76 2.61 10.70 13.41
CA PHE A 76 3.35 9.87 12.45
C PHE A 76 4.31 8.90 13.12
N THR A 77 4.03 7.60 12.96
CA THR A 77 4.82 6.50 13.51
C THR A 77 5.02 5.40 12.46
N LYS A 78 6.07 4.61 12.63
CA LYS A 78 6.31 3.36 11.87
C LYS A 78 5.84 2.11 12.64
N ASN A 79 5.44 2.29 13.90
CA ASN A 79 5.03 1.20 14.76
C ASN A 79 3.54 0.89 14.53
N SER A 80 3.27 -0.27 13.91
CA SER A 80 1.92 -0.79 13.69
C SER A 80 1.12 -0.94 14.97
N ASP A 81 1.77 -1.32 16.07
CA ASP A 81 1.09 -1.61 17.33
C ASP A 81 0.51 -0.34 17.95
N ASP A 82 1.19 0.80 17.80
CA ASP A 82 0.70 2.09 18.30
C ASP A 82 -0.51 2.56 17.49
N ILE A 83 -0.50 2.33 16.17
CA ILE A 83 -1.64 2.60 15.29
C ILE A 83 -2.83 1.74 15.71
N ILE A 84 -2.63 0.42 15.86
CA ILE A 84 -3.68 -0.53 16.28
C ILE A 84 -4.26 -0.10 17.64
N LYS A 85 -3.42 0.18 18.64
CA LYS A 85 -3.87 0.63 19.97
C LYS A 85 -4.69 1.91 19.89
N SER A 86 -4.33 2.86 19.02
CA SER A 86 -5.05 4.12 18.87
C SER A 86 -6.47 3.97 18.32
N VAL A 87 -6.75 2.91 17.55
CA VAL A 87 -8.07 2.65 16.92
C VAL A 87 -8.91 1.60 17.67
N GLN A 88 -8.39 0.94 18.71
CA GLN A 88 -9.15 -0.06 19.46
C GLN A 88 -10.35 0.51 20.22
N LYS A 89 -10.32 1.80 20.58
CA LYS A 89 -11.37 2.47 21.36
C LYS A 89 -11.79 3.77 20.69
N LEU A 90 -12.44 3.65 19.54
CA LEU A 90 -12.95 4.81 18.81
C LEU A 90 -14.14 5.44 19.57
N PRO A 91 -14.07 6.74 19.90
CA PRO A 91 -15.18 7.48 20.49
C PRO A 91 -16.32 7.69 19.48
N ILE A 92 -17.46 8.15 19.97
CA ILE A 92 -18.55 8.68 19.15
C ILE A 92 -18.58 10.19 19.34
N PHE A 93 -18.67 10.91 18.23
CA PHE A 93 -18.85 12.35 18.18
C PHE A 93 -20.15 12.68 17.44
N GLY A 94 -20.38 13.98 17.21
CA GLY A 94 -21.60 14.52 16.60
C GLY A 94 -21.68 14.28 15.09
N ASP A 95 -22.06 15.34 14.39
CA ASP A 95 -22.40 15.30 12.97
C ASP A 95 -21.19 15.07 12.08
N PHE A 96 -21.43 14.54 10.87
CA PHE A 96 -20.38 14.21 9.91
C PHE A 96 -20.06 15.43 9.02
N SER A 97 -18.77 15.74 8.88
CA SER A 97 -18.23 16.80 8.02
C SER A 97 -16.86 16.39 7.48
N LEU A 98 -16.86 15.97 6.21
CA LEU A 98 -15.69 15.39 5.57
C LEU A 98 -14.68 16.43 5.06
N LYS A 99 -15.17 17.54 4.51
CA LYS A 99 -14.32 18.54 3.86
C LYS A 99 -13.28 19.14 4.83
N PRO A 100 -13.65 19.64 6.02
CA PRO A 100 -12.67 20.15 6.97
C PRO A 100 -11.64 19.09 7.39
N ALA A 101 -12.04 17.82 7.47
CA ALA A 101 -11.15 16.72 7.82
C ALA A 101 -10.08 16.46 6.75
N ILE A 102 -10.44 16.48 5.46
CA ILE A 102 -9.49 16.31 4.35
C ILE A 102 -8.54 17.51 4.27
N GLU A 103 -9.07 18.74 4.37
CA GLU A 103 -8.25 19.96 4.38
C GLU A 103 -7.25 19.97 5.55
N PHE A 104 -7.71 19.57 6.75
CA PHE A 104 -6.85 19.39 7.92
C PHE A 104 -5.75 18.36 7.66
N ALA A 105 -6.10 17.16 7.18
CA ALA A 105 -5.13 16.09 6.92
C ALA A 105 -4.07 16.49 5.89
N LYS A 106 -4.49 17.16 4.81
CA LYS A 106 -3.58 17.71 3.80
C LYS A 106 -2.64 18.76 4.39
N LYS A 107 -3.17 19.70 5.18
CA LYS A 107 -2.35 20.71 5.87
C LYS A 107 -1.37 20.06 6.85
N TYR A 108 -1.81 19.06 7.60
CA TYR A 108 -0.98 18.32 8.55
C TYR A 108 0.18 17.59 7.84
N LEU A 109 -0.10 16.92 6.73
CA LEU A 109 0.92 16.28 5.88
C LEU A 109 1.90 17.30 5.29
N THR A 110 1.39 18.38 4.71
CA THR A 110 2.21 19.41 4.05
C THR A 110 3.10 20.17 5.04
N THR A 111 2.58 20.47 6.23
CA THR A 111 3.36 21.12 7.29
C THR A 111 4.45 20.20 7.84
N THR A 112 4.18 18.89 7.94
CA THR A 112 5.12 17.92 8.53
C THR A 112 6.20 17.48 7.53
N PHE A 113 5.83 17.25 6.27
CA PHE A 113 6.71 16.62 5.27
C PHE A 113 7.03 17.49 4.05
N GLY A 114 6.42 18.68 3.95
CA GLY A 114 6.51 19.55 2.79
C GLY A 114 5.59 19.12 1.63
N ALA A 115 5.31 20.06 0.73
CA ALA A 115 4.42 19.84 -0.42
C ALA A 115 5.05 19.00 -1.54
N GLN A 116 6.38 18.88 -1.58
CA GLN A 116 7.13 18.25 -2.68
C GLN A 116 7.09 16.71 -2.65
N ARG A 117 6.61 16.12 -1.57
CA ARG A 117 6.53 14.66 -1.41
C ARG A 117 5.15 14.18 -1.80
N SER A 118 5.07 13.02 -2.45
CA SER A 118 3.80 12.31 -2.56
C SER A 118 3.28 11.96 -1.16
N GLN A 119 2.01 12.22 -0.92
CA GLN A 119 1.30 12.04 0.34
C GLN A 119 0.01 11.25 0.08
N LYS A 120 -0.43 10.47 1.07
CA LYS A 120 -1.71 9.74 1.00
C LYS A 120 -2.62 10.08 2.17
N ILE A 121 -3.91 10.16 1.88
CA ILE A 121 -4.98 10.23 2.87
C ILE A 121 -5.89 9.03 2.62
N VAL A 122 -6.18 8.25 3.66
CA VAL A 122 -7.11 7.12 3.61
C VAL A 122 -8.25 7.40 4.56
N VAL A 123 -9.45 7.58 4.03
CA VAL A 123 -10.65 7.93 4.79
C VAL A 123 -11.46 6.67 5.05
N PHE A 124 -11.71 6.34 6.31
CA PHE A 124 -12.61 5.26 6.72
C PHE A 124 -13.94 5.86 7.16
N THR A 125 -15.03 5.51 6.48
CA THR A 125 -16.38 6.08 6.73
C THR A 125 -17.48 5.08 6.34
N ASP A 126 -18.74 5.35 6.70
CA ASP A 126 -19.90 4.58 6.20
C ASP A 126 -20.39 5.04 4.82
N SER A 127 -19.88 6.15 4.29
CA SER A 127 -20.38 6.84 3.07
C SER A 127 -21.82 7.37 3.15
N SER A 128 -22.57 7.06 4.21
CA SER A 128 -23.93 7.57 4.39
C SER A 128 -23.90 9.04 4.82
N HIS A 129 -24.11 9.96 3.89
CA HIS A 129 -24.41 11.33 4.26
C HIS A 129 -25.89 11.44 4.66
N ARG A 130 -26.18 12.05 5.83
CA ARG A 130 -27.55 12.44 6.16
C ARG A 130 -27.83 13.79 5.51
N VAL A 131 -28.93 13.87 4.78
CA VAL A 131 -29.30 14.99 3.89
C VAL A 131 -29.72 16.21 4.71
N ASP A 132 -28.79 16.82 5.44
CA ASP A 132 -29.01 18.08 6.15
C ASP A 132 -28.29 19.26 5.46
N ASP A 133 -27.46 19.00 4.44
CA ASP A 133 -26.97 20.05 3.55
C ASP A 133 -28.08 20.41 2.55
N PRO A 134 -28.41 21.70 2.37
CA PRO A 134 -29.42 22.12 1.40
C PRO A 134 -28.95 21.70 0.00
N ILE A 135 -29.58 20.64 -0.51
CA ILE A 135 -29.38 20.19 -1.88
C ILE A 135 -29.73 21.37 -2.78
N THR A 136 -28.73 21.92 -3.46
CA THR A 136 -28.98 22.80 -4.60
C THR A 136 -29.44 21.87 -5.71
N GLU A 137 -30.76 21.68 -5.82
CA GLU A 137 -31.41 20.87 -6.85
C GLU A 137 -31.12 21.44 -8.24
N ASN A 138 -29.96 21.13 -8.79
CA ASN A 138 -29.61 21.38 -10.18
C ASN A 138 -28.66 20.26 -10.62
N THR A 139 -29.16 19.04 -10.78
CA THR A 139 -28.40 17.98 -11.44
C THR A 139 -29.28 17.32 -12.49
N THR A 140 -28.90 17.58 -13.74
CA THR A 140 -29.46 17.06 -14.98
C THR A 140 -29.25 15.54 -15.08
N ASN A 141 -30.31 14.84 -15.49
CA ASN A 141 -30.32 13.42 -15.79
C ASN A 141 -29.23 13.06 -16.81
N SER A 142 -28.16 12.39 -16.37
CA SER A 142 -27.26 11.67 -17.26
C SER A 142 -27.50 10.17 -17.09
N ASN A 143 -27.98 9.54 -18.17
CA ASN A 143 -28.12 8.09 -18.26
C ASN A 143 -26.72 7.48 -18.36
N GLN A 144 -26.14 7.11 -17.24
CA GLN A 144 -24.92 6.30 -17.20
C GLN A 144 -25.32 4.82 -17.05
N MET A 145 -24.88 3.99 -18.00
CA MET A 145 -25.21 2.57 -18.03
C MET A 145 -24.57 1.84 -16.84
N ASP A 146 -25.41 1.32 -15.94
CA ASP A 146 -25.01 0.36 -14.91
C ASP A 146 -24.79 -1.01 -15.57
N VAL A 147 -23.54 -1.48 -15.57
CA VAL A 147 -23.19 -2.82 -16.06
C VAL A 147 -23.08 -3.78 -14.87
N ASP A 148 -23.89 -4.84 -14.89
CA ASP A 148 -23.99 -5.83 -13.83
C ASP A 148 -22.89 -6.91 -13.94
N PHE A 149 -21.95 -6.92 -12.99
CA PHE A 149 -20.85 -7.89 -12.93
C PHE A 149 -20.98 -8.85 -11.73
N ARG A 150 -21.23 -10.13 -12.00
CA ARG A 150 -21.25 -11.24 -11.03
C ARG A 150 -19.99 -12.13 -11.07
N THR A 151 -18.93 -11.68 -11.72
CA THR A 151 -17.61 -12.35 -11.70
C THR A 151 -16.61 -11.42 -11.04
N LYS A 152 -16.06 -11.85 -9.89
CA LYS A 152 -14.93 -11.27 -9.13
C LYS A 152 -14.15 -10.19 -9.88
N ILE A 153 -14.51 -8.91 -9.75
CA ILE A 153 -13.64 -7.78 -10.11
C ILE A 153 -13.89 -6.64 -9.13
N PHE A 154 -13.01 -6.52 -8.12
CA PHE A 154 -12.77 -5.27 -7.42
C PHE A 154 -11.76 -4.49 -8.26
N ASN A 155 -12.24 -3.58 -9.12
CA ASN A 155 -11.53 -2.44 -9.69
C ASN A 155 -12.35 -1.89 -10.86
N ASP A 156 -13.07 -0.81 -10.60
CA ASP A 156 -13.58 0.06 -11.67
C ASP A 156 -12.42 1.01 -12.02
N GLU A 157 -11.54 0.58 -12.94
CA GLU A 157 -10.45 1.41 -13.46
C GLU A 157 -11.03 2.45 -14.43
N GLN A 158 -11.62 3.52 -13.90
CA GLN A 158 -11.67 4.77 -14.66
C GLN A 158 -10.32 5.48 -14.54
N GLU A 159 -9.69 5.71 -15.69
CA GLU A 159 -8.43 6.42 -15.80
C GLU A 159 -8.51 7.80 -15.12
N LYS A 160 -7.56 8.02 -14.23
CA LYS A 160 -7.43 9.16 -13.33
C LYS A 160 -7.09 10.43 -14.12
N THR A 161 -7.91 11.47 -14.04
CA THR A 161 -7.53 12.81 -14.48
C THR A 161 -6.41 13.31 -13.56
N THR A 162 -5.23 13.57 -14.13
CA THR A 162 -4.04 13.98 -13.38
C THR A 162 -4.18 15.43 -12.93
N SER A 163 -4.88 15.68 -11.83
CA SER A 163 -4.71 16.94 -11.10
C SER A 163 -3.29 16.97 -10.52
N ASN A 164 -2.63 18.13 -10.56
CA ASN A 164 -1.25 18.34 -10.09
C ASN A 164 -1.09 18.20 -8.55
N GLY A 165 -2.03 17.54 -7.87
CA GLY A 165 -1.99 17.30 -6.43
C GLY A 165 -0.94 16.26 -6.06
N HIS A 166 -0.05 16.59 -5.13
CA HIS A 166 0.86 15.61 -4.52
C HIS A 166 0.16 14.73 -3.46
N THR A 167 -1.10 15.00 -3.15
CA THR A 167 -1.89 14.31 -2.13
C THR A 167 -3.00 13.49 -2.77
N ASP A 168 -2.85 12.17 -2.69
CA ASP A 168 -3.85 11.20 -3.15
C ASP A 168 -4.82 10.87 -1.99
N VAL A 169 -6.13 10.93 -2.23
CA VAL A 169 -7.16 10.54 -1.26
C VAL A 169 -7.79 9.22 -1.69
N SER A 170 -7.90 8.26 -0.78
CA SER A 170 -8.65 7.02 -0.99
C SER A 170 -9.72 6.87 0.07
N PHE A 171 -10.87 6.32 -0.29
CA PHE A 171 -11.99 6.07 0.62
C PHE A 171 -12.15 4.58 0.86
N VAL A 172 -12.31 4.19 2.12
CA VAL A 172 -12.64 2.84 2.56
C VAL A 172 -14.01 2.92 3.23
N CYS A 173 -15.04 2.63 2.46
CA CYS A 173 -16.42 2.73 2.88
C CYS A 173 -16.92 1.40 3.47
N ILE A 174 -17.73 1.43 4.52
CA ILE A 174 -18.37 0.20 5.00
C ILE A 174 -19.43 -0.26 4.00
N ARG A 175 -20.15 0.68 3.39
CA ARG A 175 -21.16 0.44 2.37
C ARG A 175 -20.68 0.98 1.03
N LYS A 176 -21.13 0.37 -0.07
CA LYS A 176 -20.96 0.91 -1.40
C LYS A 176 -21.64 2.29 -1.45
N PRO A 177 -20.92 3.37 -1.79
CA PRO A 177 -21.53 4.68 -1.96
C PRO A 177 -22.53 4.64 -3.12
N LEU A 178 -23.64 5.37 -2.99
CA LEU A 178 -24.52 5.62 -4.13
C LEU A 178 -23.81 6.51 -5.15
N SER A 179 -24.31 6.57 -6.39
CA SER A 179 -23.72 7.43 -7.43
C SER A 179 -23.63 8.89 -7.00
N SER A 180 -24.66 9.40 -6.31
CA SER A 180 -24.66 10.75 -5.73
C SER A 180 -23.59 10.94 -4.67
N ASP A 181 -23.38 9.94 -3.81
CA ASP A 181 -22.36 9.99 -2.77
C ASP A 181 -20.97 9.99 -3.40
N ARG A 182 -20.75 9.20 -4.45
CA ARG A 182 -19.47 9.14 -5.18
C ARG A 182 -19.12 10.49 -5.82
N THR A 183 -20.05 11.11 -6.54
CA THR A 183 -19.84 12.46 -7.10
C THR A 183 -19.50 13.46 -6.01
N ARG A 184 -20.18 13.39 -4.87
CA ARG A 184 -19.87 14.26 -3.73
C ARG A 184 -18.47 14.00 -3.15
N LEU A 185 -18.03 12.75 -3.03
CA LEU A 185 -16.67 12.43 -2.58
C LEU A 185 -15.61 12.97 -3.56
N GLU A 186 -15.88 12.90 -4.86
CA GLU A 186 -15.07 13.50 -5.93
C GLU A 186 -15.01 15.02 -5.77
N ASP A 187 -16.16 15.69 -5.69
CA ASP A 187 -16.27 17.14 -5.51
C ASP A 187 -15.54 17.64 -4.27
N ILE A 188 -15.72 16.98 -3.12
CA ILE A 188 -15.05 17.36 -1.87
C ILE A 188 -13.53 17.19 -1.99
N THR A 189 -13.08 16.12 -2.65
CA THR A 189 -11.66 15.85 -2.86
C THR A 189 -11.03 16.90 -3.77
N GLU A 190 -11.73 17.27 -4.85
CA GLU A 190 -11.30 18.32 -5.78
C GLU A 190 -11.29 19.70 -5.13
N GLN A 191 -12.34 20.07 -4.38
CA GLN A 191 -12.40 21.32 -3.62
C GLN A 191 -11.25 21.43 -2.60
N SER A 192 -10.81 20.30 -2.04
CA SER A 192 -9.66 20.23 -1.13
C SER A 192 -8.30 20.26 -1.86
N GLN A 193 -8.31 20.41 -3.19
CA GLN A 193 -7.15 20.35 -4.08
C GLN A 193 -6.35 19.05 -3.87
N CYS A 194 -7.06 17.93 -3.73
CA CYS A 194 -6.51 16.59 -3.66
C CYS A 194 -6.90 15.81 -4.93
N SER A 195 -6.25 14.69 -5.18
CA SER A 195 -6.63 13.78 -6.26
C SER A 195 -7.35 12.58 -5.67
N LEU A 196 -8.59 12.31 -6.11
CA LEU A 196 -9.26 11.06 -5.75
C LEU A 196 -8.51 9.90 -6.41
N SER A 197 -8.10 8.93 -5.61
CA SER A 197 -7.36 7.77 -6.10
C SER A 197 -8.25 6.55 -6.26
N LYS A 198 -8.88 6.07 -5.18
CA LYS A 198 -9.69 4.85 -5.17
C LYS A 198 -10.78 4.92 -4.12
N VAL A 199 -11.88 4.23 -4.37
CA VAL A 199 -12.97 4.02 -3.41
C VAL A 199 -13.15 2.52 -3.25
N TYR A 200 -12.92 2.03 -2.05
CA TYR A 200 -13.17 0.64 -1.66
C TYR A 200 -14.44 0.59 -0.83
N TRP A 201 -15.14 -0.53 -0.86
CA TRP A 201 -16.28 -0.77 0.01
C TRP A 201 -16.35 -2.22 0.47
N LEU A 202 -16.98 -2.45 1.62
CA LEU A 202 -17.15 -3.80 2.17
C LEU A 202 -18.49 -4.43 1.79
N LEU A 203 -19.59 -3.68 1.87
CA LEU A 203 -20.95 -4.17 1.63
C LEU A 203 -21.54 -3.58 0.35
N ASN A 204 -22.21 -4.41 -0.45
CA ASN A 204 -22.93 -3.96 -1.64
C ASN A 204 -24.45 -4.19 -1.48
N ARG A 205 -25.19 -3.11 -1.18
CA ARG A 205 -26.65 -3.16 -0.96
C ARG A 205 -27.43 -3.67 -2.16
N ASP A 206 -26.93 -3.44 -3.38
CA ASP A 206 -27.69 -3.75 -4.59
C ASP A 206 -27.71 -5.25 -4.90
N LYS A 207 -26.75 -6.01 -4.37
CA LYS A 207 -26.51 -7.41 -4.76
C LYS A 207 -26.77 -8.43 -3.66
N GLU A 208 -26.75 -8.01 -2.39
CA GLU A 208 -26.79 -8.93 -1.26
C GLU A 208 -28.09 -8.80 -0.47
N THR A 209 -28.88 -9.87 -0.45
CA THR A 209 -30.04 -10.00 0.43
C THR A 209 -29.64 -10.13 1.90
N ASN A 210 -28.38 -10.50 2.17
CA ASN A 210 -27.84 -10.72 3.51
C ASN A 210 -26.75 -9.68 3.82
N LEU A 211 -27.06 -8.73 4.71
CA LEU A 211 -26.16 -7.66 5.16
C LEU A 211 -25.07 -8.15 6.15
N THR A 212 -24.60 -9.39 6.01
CA THR A 212 -23.65 -10.01 6.93
C THR A 212 -22.22 -9.78 6.47
N VAL A 213 -21.38 -9.24 7.34
CA VAL A 213 -19.94 -9.10 7.08
C VAL A 213 -19.18 -10.29 7.67
N THR A 214 -18.22 -10.83 6.94
CA THR A 214 -17.35 -11.93 7.38
C THR A 214 -15.89 -11.47 7.53
N ASN A 215 -15.06 -12.25 8.25
CA ASN A 215 -13.61 -12.01 8.30
C ASN A 215 -12.96 -12.15 6.92
N ASP A 216 -13.43 -13.06 6.08
CA ASP A 216 -12.88 -13.29 4.73
C ASP A 216 -13.02 -12.02 3.88
N MET A 217 -14.18 -11.37 3.93
CA MET A 217 -14.41 -10.09 3.23
C MET A 217 -13.48 -8.97 3.72
N ILE A 218 -13.18 -8.93 5.03
CA ILE A 218 -12.23 -7.96 5.59
C ILE A 218 -10.82 -8.23 5.05
N GLN A 219 -10.37 -9.48 5.05
CA GLN A 219 -9.04 -9.85 4.55
C GLN A 219 -8.89 -9.60 3.06
N ASP A 220 -9.94 -9.86 2.28
CA ASP A 220 -9.96 -9.55 0.85
C ASP A 220 -9.85 -8.03 0.66
N LEU A 221 -10.68 -7.24 1.34
CA LEU A 221 -10.63 -5.77 1.28
C LEU A 221 -9.25 -5.23 1.67
N THR A 222 -8.67 -5.68 2.78
CA THR A 222 -7.36 -5.21 3.23
C THR A 222 -6.23 -5.63 2.31
N THR A 223 -6.34 -6.78 1.63
CA THR A 223 -5.39 -7.20 0.60
C THR A 223 -5.35 -6.21 -0.56
N HIS A 224 -6.51 -5.74 -1.03
CA HIS A 224 -6.60 -4.73 -2.10
C HIS A 224 -6.06 -3.37 -1.63
N ILE A 225 -6.52 -2.88 -0.47
CA ILE A 225 -6.03 -1.63 0.11
C ILE A 225 -4.50 -1.68 0.27
N LYS A 226 -3.95 -2.81 0.74
CA LYS A 226 -2.52 -3.00 0.91
C LYS A 226 -1.78 -2.94 -0.43
N ALA A 227 -2.28 -3.60 -1.47
CA ALA A 227 -1.66 -3.58 -2.79
C ALA A 227 -1.50 -2.14 -3.30
N ASP A 228 -2.49 -1.28 -3.03
CA ASP A 228 -2.49 0.11 -3.48
C ASP A 228 -1.73 1.07 -2.56
N LEU A 229 -1.81 0.88 -1.24
CA LEU A 229 -1.09 1.71 -0.28
C LEU A 229 0.39 1.41 -0.29
N MET A 230 0.72 0.12 -0.30
CA MET A 230 2.05 -0.43 -0.06
C MET A 230 2.65 -1.10 -1.28
N ASP A 231 2.30 -0.60 -2.47
CA ASP A 231 2.94 -1.05 -3.70
C ASP A 231 4.46 -0.97 -3.56
N ILE A 232 5.14 -2.03 -3.97
CA ILE A 232 6.59 -2.17 -3.88
C ILE A 232 7.17 -2.29 -5.29
N PHE A 233 8.02 -1.33 -5.66
CA PHE A 233 8.72 -1.41 -6.92
C PHE A 233 9.98 -2.28 -6.78
N ILE A 234 9.91 -3.51 -7.30
CA ILE A 234 11.06 -4.41 -7.34
C ILE A 234 11.84 -4.15 -8.63
N SER A 235 13.14 -3.91 -8.49
CA SER A 235 14.04 -3.64 -9.60
C SER A 235 15.35 -4.42 -9.48
N VAL A 236 16.07 -4.54 -10.59
CA VAL A 236 17.41 -5.14 -10.66
C VAL A 236 18.43 -4.05 -10.91
N LEU A 237 19.34 -3.83 -9.96
CA LEU A 237 20.50 -2.96 -10.16
C LEU A 237 21.62 -3.72 -10.84
N LYS A 238 22.07 -3.21 -11.99
CA LYS A 238 23.16 -3.76 -12.79
C LYS A 238 24.34 -2.81 -12.87
N CYS A 239 25.56 -3.33 -12.78
CA CYS A 239 26.80 -2.62 -13.04
C CYS A 239 27.76 -3.57 -13.76
N GLY A 240 27.81 -3.52 -15.09
CA GLY A 240 28.48 -4.55 -15.89
C GLY A 240 27.82 -5.92 -15.69
N HIS A 241 28.59 -6.91 -15.26
CA HIS A 241 28.10 -8.27 -14.97
C HIS A 241 27.57 -8.46 -13.55
N TYR A 242 27.71 -7.46 -12.68
CA TYR A 242 27.19 -7.52 -11.32
C TYR A 242 25.72 -7.13 -11.29
N GLU A 243 24.90 -7.93 -10.60
CA GLU A 243 23.48 -7.67 -10.42
C GLU A 243 23.04 -7.84 -8.96
N SER A 244 22.06 -7.05 -8.54
CA SER A 244 21.35 -7.25 -7.28
C SER A 244 19.88 -6.88 -7.44
N GLN A 245 19.00 -7.72 -6.90
CA GLN A 245 17.59 -7.34 -6.74
C GLN A 245 17.42 -6.40 -5.56
N LEU A 246 16.56 -5.41 -5.74
CA LEU A 246 16.27 -4.40 -4.76
C LEU A 246 14.80 -3.98 -4.79
N VAL A 247 14.33 -3.43 -3.68
CA VAL A 247 13.09 -2.66 -3.59
C VAL A 247 13.45 -1.19 -3.68
N VAL A 248 12.75 -0.45 -4.52
CA VAL A 248 12.80 1.00 -4.59
C VAL A 248 11.61 1.57 -3.81
N TYR A 249 11.88 2.38 -2.78
CA TYR A 249 10.83 2.94 -1.92
C TYR A 249 10.95 4.48 -1.78
N PRO A 250 9.86 5.25 -1.91
CA PRO A 250 8.54 4.82 -2.38
C PRO A 250 8.58 4.35 -3.84
N THR A 251 7.52 3.72 -4.33
CA THR A 251 7.39 3.35 -5.76
C THR A 251 7.66 4.56 -6.66
N ILE A 252 8.40 4.33 -7.75
CA ILE A 252 8.64 5.33 -8.77
C ILE A 252 7.33 5.53 -9.55
N LYS A 253 6.75 6.72 -9.49
CA LYS A 253 5.58 7.06 -10.31
C LYS A 253 6.02 7.31 -11.76
N PRO A 254 5.23 6.89 -12.76
CA PRO A 254 5.44 7.31 -14.15
C PRO A 254 5.47 8.84 -14.25
N ALA A 255 6.36 9.37 -15.09
CA ALA A 255 6.53 10.80 -15.26
C ALA A 255 6.22 11.19 -16.70
N VAL A 256 5.44 12.25 -16.89
CA VAL A 256 5.20 12.83 -18.21
C VAL A 256 6.32 13.82 -18.52
N LEU A 257 7.04 13.60 -19.62
CA LEU A 257 8.09 14.51 -20.05
C LEU A 257 7.46 15.80 -20.58
N GLN A 258 7.71 16.95 -19.93
CA GLN A 258 7.07 18.23 -20.27
C GLN A 258 7.30 18.66 -21.73
N THR A 259 8.42 18.28 -22.33
CA THR A 259 8.78 18.69 -23.70
C THR A 259 8.08 17.86 -24.77
N THR A 260 7.77 16.59 -24.52
CA THR A 260 7.23 15.67 -25.53
C THR A 260 5.82 15.15 -25.20
N GLY A 261 5.38 15.32 -23.95
CA GLY A 261 4.17 14.66 -23.43
C GLY A 261 4.32 13.14 -23.27
N GLU A 262 5.52 12.58 -23.49
CA GLU A 262 5.74 11.14 -23.41
C GLU A 262 5.67 10.65 -21.96
N LEU A 263 4.87 9.63 -21.72
CA LEU A 263 4.78 8.96 -20.42
C LEU A 263 6.00 8.03 -20.23
N LEU A 264 6.93 8.45 -19.38
CA LEU A 264 8.09 7.65 -19.00
C LEU A 264 7.71 6.65 -17.92
N GLN A 265 7.57 5.39 -18.33
CA GLN A 265 7.41 4.26 -17.41
C GLN A 265 8.76 3.88 -16.77
N PRO A 266 8.80 3.58 -15.47
CA PRO A 266 10.03 3.13 -14.81
C PRO A 266 10.44 1.73 -15.33
N SER A 267 11.72 1.53 -15.63
CA SER A 267 12.27 0.21 -15.96
C SER A 267 12.47 -0.63 -14.69
N ASN A 268 12.20 -1.93 -14.81
CA ASN A 268 12.53 -2.92 -13.79
C ASN A 268 14.04 -3.18 -13.68
N THR A 269 14.88 -2.49 -14.48
CA THR A 269 16.34 -2.58 -14.44
C THR A 269 16.95 -1.18 -14.27
N LEU A 270 17.70 -1.00 -13.19
CA LEU A 270 18.53 0.17 -12.94
C LEU A 270 19.96 -0.13 -13.40
N THR A 271 20.46 0.55 -14.43
CA THR A 271 21.82 0.32 -14.95
C THR A 271 22.77 1.43 -14.52
N VAL A 272 23.84 1.08 -13.81
CA VAL A 272 24.95 1.99 -13.49
C VAL A 272 25.76 2.22 -14.77
N ASN A 273 25.79 3.47 -15.23
CA ASN A 273 26.49 3.88 -16.45
C ASN A 273 27.83 4.55 -16.17
N GLY A 274 28.10 4.96 -14.93
CA GLY A 274 29.34 5.62 -14.56
C GLY A 274 29.33 6.10 -13.11
N PHE A 275 30.43 6.72 -12.73
CA PHE A 275 30.64 7.27 -11.39
C PHE A 275 31.07 8.73 -11.52
N ILE A 276 30.65 9.55 -10.55
CA ILE A 276 30.99 10.96 -10.49
C ILE A 276 31.30 11.33 -9.04
N GLU A 277 32.30 12.18 -8.84
CA GLU A 277 32.67 12.66 -7.51
C GLU A 277 31.57 13.56 -6.94
N LEU A 278 31.26 13.43 -5.63
CA LEU A 278 30.20 14.23 -5.00
C LEU A 278 30.49 15.74 -5.05
N SER A 279 31.76 16.14 -5.08
CA SER A 279 32.19 17.54 -5.25
C SER A 279 31.76 18.12 -6.60
N SER A 280 31.64 17.29 -7.63
CA SER A 280 31.27 17.68 -8.99
C SER A 280 29.76 17.78 -9.21
N ILE A 281 28.96 17.01 -8.45
CA ILE A 281 27.50 16.94 -8.65
C ILE A 281 26.77 18.22 -8.23
N ARG A 282 27.39 19.06 -7.38
CA ARG A 282 26.70 20.19 -6.71
C ARG A 282 25.35 19.74 -6.12
N SER A 283 24.48 20.68 -5.76
CA SER A 283 23.11 20.38 -5.35
C SER A 283 22.22 20.15 -6.57
N ALA A 284 22.41 19.04 -7.28
CA ALA A 284 21.58 18.67 -8.42
C ALA A 284 20.09 18.59 -8.00
N MET A 285 19.22 19.23 -8.78
CA MET A 285 17.79 19.13 -8.58
C MET A 285 17.32 17.73 -8.99
N ALA A 286 16.71 17.01 -8.06
CA ALA A 286 16.11 15.71 -8.32
C ALA A 286 14.58 15.86 -8.27
N THR A 287 13.89 15.21 -9.20
CA THR A 287 12.42 15.15 -9.20
C THR A 287 11.87 14.38 -8.01
N SER A 288 12.61 13.35 -7.57
CA SER A 288 12.23 12.48 -6.46
C SER A 288 13.46 11.82 -5.84
N LYS A 289 13.32 11.35 -4.60
CA LYS A 289 14.36 10.62 -3.87
C LYS A 289 13.79 9.29 -3.40
N HIS A 290 14.52 8.22 -3.68
CA HIS A 290 14.12 6.87 -3.34
C HIS A 290 15.21 6.17 -2.54
N ILE A 291 14.77 5.30 -1.64
CA ILE A 291 15.62 4.39 -0.88
C ILE A 291 15.68 3.08 -1.65
N LEU A 292 16.90 2.57 -1.85
CA LEU A 292 17.15 1.25 -2.41
C LEU A 292 17.40 0.27 -1.27
N LEU A 293 16.59 -0.78 -1.19
CA LEU A 293 16.73 -1.83 -0.18
C LEU A 293 17.06 -3.15 -0.86
N PRO A 294 18.15 -3.83 -0.52
CA PRO A 294 18.46 -5.13 -1.11
C PRO A 294 17.42 -6.17 -0.69
N ILE A 295 16.95 -6.96 -1.65
CA ILE A 295 16.13 -8.13 -1.33
C ILE A 295 17.09 -9.25 -1.00
N GLN A 296 17.03 -9.76 0.23
CA GLN A 296 17.63 -11.06 0.53
C GLN A 296 16.85 -12.10 -0.27
N ARG A 297 17.35 -12.46 -1.45
CA ARG A 297 16.89 -13.66 -2.12
C ARG A 297 17.10 -14.79 -1.11
N TYR A 298 16.01 -15.39 -0.65
CA TYR A 298 16.08 -16.81 -0.32
C TYR A 298 16.58 -17.44 -1.60
N THR A 299 17.86 -17.82 -1.65
CA THR A 299 18.37 -18.69 -2.70
C THR A 299 17.38 -19.82 -2.78
N ARG A 300 16.54 -19.80 -3.83
CA ARG A 300 15.73 -20.94 -4.19
C ARG A 300 16.72 -22.09 -4.20
N PRO A 301 16.54 -23.15 -3.38
CA PRO A 301 17.46 -24.27 -3.39
C PRO A 301 17.60 -24.65 -4.85
N GLN A 302 18.80 -24.46 -5.40
CA GLN A 302 19.01 -24.96 -6.75
C GLN A 302 18.72 -26.45 -6.65
N PRO A 303 17.84 -27.00 -7.51
CA PRO A 303 17.65 -28.44 -7.54
C PRO A 303 19.05 -29.05 -7.60
N PRO A 304 19.36 -30.05 -6.76
CA PRO A 304 20.69 -30.64 -6.72
C PRO A 304 21.07 -30.95 -8.17
N MET A 305 22.14 -30.30 -8.63
CA MET A 305 22.70 -30.58 -9.95
C MET A 305 22.78 -32.10 -10.06
N PRO A 306 22.25 -32.72 -11.13
CA PRO A 306 22.32 -34.16 -11.28
C PRO A 306 23.79 -34.54 -11.16
N MET A 307 24.14 -35.17 -10.04
CA MET A 307 25.47 -35.71 -9.85
C MET A 307 25.62 -36.75 -10.96
N TYR A 308 26.53 -36.48 -11.90
CA TYR A 308 27.01 -37.52 -12.80
C TYR A 308 27.50 -38.65 -11.90
N ALA A 309 26.70 -39.72 -11.85
CA ALA A 309 26.97 -40.88 -11.02
C ALA A 309 28.29 -41.50 -11.48
N THR A 310 29.36 -41.24 -10.75
CA THR A 310 30.55 -42.07 -10.80
C THR A 310 30.18 -43.42 -10.19
N LYS A 311 29.97 -44.40 -11.07
CA LYS A 311 29.81 -45.81 -10.70
C LYS A 311 30.98 -46.22 -9.82
N LYS A 312 30.72 -46.42 -8.52
CA LYS A 312 31.60 -47.19 -7.63
C LYS A 312 30.78 -48.24 -6.90
N SER A 313 31.37 -49.43 -6.91
CA SER A 313 30.81 -50.74 -6.60
C SER A 313 30.24 -50.88 -5.20
N ALA A 314 29.29 -51.79 -5.11
CA ALA A 314 28.58 -52.23 -3.91
C ALA A 314 29.50 -52.79 -2.83
N VAL A 315 29.24 -52.43 -1.56
CA VAL A 315 29.46 -53.30 -0.40
C VAL A 315 28.28 -53.13 0.55
N THR A 316 27.60 -54.25 0.77
CA THR A 316 26.46 -54.49 1.65
C THR A 316 26.85 -54.32 3.12
N SER A 317 26.06 -53.60 3.92
CA SER A 317 25.94 -53.84 5.37
C SER A 317 24.59 -53.37 5.89
N THR A 318 23.84 -54.33 6.43
CA THR A 318 22.53 -54.23 7.10
C THR A 318 22.65 -53.77 8.54
N ALA A 319 21.77 -52.88 9.00
CA ALA A 319 21.20 -52.93 10.36
C ALA A 319 19.96 -52.02 10.52
N ILE A 320 19.01 -52.54 11.28
CA ILE A 320 17.64 -52.08 11.55
C ILE A 320 17.60 -51.38 12.91
N THR A 321 16.91 -50.24 13.07
CA THR A 321 16.03 -49.92 14.24
C THR A 321 15.21 -48.61 14.12
N THR A 322 13.88 -48.79 14.16
CA THR A 322 12.77 -48.01 14.79
C THR A 322 12.65 -46.46 14.74
N PRO A 323 11.44 -45.92 14.45
CA PRO A 323 11.13 -44.50 14.54
C PRO A 323 10.48 -44.10 15.88
N SER A 324 10.93 -43.01 16.49
CA SER A 324 10.15 -42.23 17.46
C SER A 324 9.95 -40.82 16.92
N ALA A 325 8.69 -40.45 16.75
CA ALA A 325 8.26 -39.14 16.30
C ALA A 325 8.24 -38.16 17.49
N THR A 326 9.09 -37.14 17.42
CA THR A 326 8.98 -35.94 18.25
C THR A 326 8.97 -34.75 17.32
N THR A 327 7.79 -34.17 17.13
CA THR A 327 7.56 -32.96 16.32
C THR A 327 8.13 -31.74 17.07
N ALA A 328 9.43 -31.51 16.91
CA ALA A 328 10.06 -30.27 17.33
C ALA A 328 9.87 -29.21 16.24
N ASN A 329 9.13 -28.15 16.55
CA ASN A 329 9.11 -26.93 15.76
C ASN A 329 10.55 -26.43 15.52
N PRO A 330 11.02 -26.27 14.28
CA PRO A 330 12.33 -25.70 14.03
C PRO A 330 12.31 -24.23 14.45
N SER A 331 13.09 -23.94 15.49
CA SER A 331 13.31 -22.63 16.06
C SER A 331 13.88 -21.64 15.04
N LEU A 332 13.39 -20.41 15.14
CA LEU A 332 13.66 -19.24 14.28
C LEU A 332 15.10 -18.69 14.39
N THR A 333 16.08 -19.50 14.80
CA THR A 333 17.44 -19.03 15.15
C THR A 333 18.48 -19.19 14.03
N ASN A 334 18.16 -19.84 12.91
CA ASN A 334 19.11 -20.07 11.82
C ASN A 334 19.10 -19.02 10.67
N GLN A 335 18.32 -17.94 10.76
CA GLN A 335 18.31 -16.90 9.71
C GLN A 335 19.46 -15.87 9.80
N LYS A 336 20.24 -15.85 10.89
CA LYS A 336 21.12 -14.71 11.21
C LYS A 336 22.53 -14.74 10.57
N LYS A 337 22.85 -15.77 9.77
CA LYS A 337 24.13 -15.86 9.02
C LYS A 337 23.93 -16.02 7.50
N SER A 338 22.81 -15.54 6.95
CA SER A 338 22.60 -15.51 5.51
C SER A 338 23.40 -14.37 4.85
N ASN A 339 24.61 -14.72 4.40
CA ASN A 339 25.28 -14.23 3.19
C ASN A 339 25.22 -12.73 2.81
N THR A 340 25.21 -11.81 3.79
CA THR A 340 25.29 -10.36 3.54
C THR A 340 26.56 -9.97 2.76
N ALA A 341 27.62 -10.77 2.87
CA ALA A 341 28.93 -10.52 2.27
C ALA A 341 28.94 -10.56 0.73
N ASN A 342 27.99 -11.24 0.09
CA ASN A 342 27.99 -11.43 -1.37
C ASN A 342 26.94 -10.60 -2.11
N ASN A 343 26.24 -9.69 -1.43
CA ASN A 343 25.30 -8.82 -2.12
C ASN A 343 26.03 -7.61 -2.72
N PHE A 344 26.07 -7.57 -4.06
CA PHE A 344 26.69 -6.51 -4.86
C PHE A 344 26.24 -5.09 -4.42
N TYR A 345 24.98 -4.91 -4.03
CA TYR A 345 24.48 -3.60 -3.59
C TYR A 345 25.26 -3.05 -2.38
N TYR A 346 25.61 -3.90 -1.40
CA TYR A 346 26.39 -3.44 -0.25
C TYR A 346 27.82 -3.07 -0.62
N LEU A 347 28.46 -3.85 -1.50
CA LEU A 347 29.79 -3.54 -2.01
C LEU A 347 29.79 -2.20 -2.75
N LEU A 348 28.79 -1.96 -3.60
CA LEU A 348 28.62 -0.70 -4.29
C LEU A 348 28.44 0.46 -3.30
N LEU A 349 27.56 0.31 -2.30
CA LEU A 349 27.27 1.36 -1.32
C LEU A 349 28.50 1.72 -0.46
N ILE A 350 29.27 0.71 -0.03
CA ILE A 350 30.50 0.91 0.74
C ILE A 350 31.54 1.66 -0.12
N SER A 351 31.72 1.24 -1.38
CA SER A 351 32.64 1.89 -2.31
C SER A 351 32.26 3.34 -2.58
N LEU A 352 30.98 3.63 -2.87
CA LEU A 352 30.49 4.99 -3.10
C LEU A 352 30.73 5.89 -1.88
N LYS A 353 30.49 5.38 -0.66
CA LYS A 353 30.72 6.12 0.58
C LYS A 353 32.21 6.39 0.83
N LYS A 354 33.07 5.38 0.59
CA LYS A 354 34.52 5.49 0.81
C LYS A 354 35.15 6.49 -0.16
N GLU A 355 34.79 6.41 -1.43
CA GLU A 355 35.34 7.25 -2.51
C GLU A 355 34.65 8.62 -2.62
N LYS A 356 33.67 8.93 -1.74
CA LYS A 356 32.84 10.15 -1.81
C LYS A 356 32.31 10.41 -3.22
N SER A 357 31.78 9.36 -3.85
CA SER A 357 31.25 9.38 -5.21
C SER A 357 29.77 9.00 -5.25
N ALA A 358 29.12 9.27 -6.38
CA ALA A 358 27.79 8.78 -6.71
C ALA A 358 27.82 7.96 -8.00
N ALA A 359 26.90 7.01 -8.11
CA ALA A 359 26.67 6.26 -9.34
C ALA A 359 25.64 6.99 -10.22
N LEU A 360 25.95 7.14 -11.52
CA LEU A 360 24.99 7.60 -12.52
C LEU A 360 24.16 6.40 -12.99
N VAL A 361 22.85 6.46 -12.78
CA VAL A 361 21.94 5.32 -13.04
C VAL A 361 20.94 5.69 -14.13
N SER A 362 20.81 4.87 -15.17
CA SER A 362 19.69 4.97 -16.12
C SER A 362 18.56 4.03 -15.74
N ASN A 363 17.34 4.57 -15.79
CA ASN A 363 16.08 3.84 -15.62
C ASN A 363 15.38 3.56 -16.97
N LYS A 364 16.16 3.42 -18.06
CA LYS A 364 15.64 3.07 -19.39
C LYS A 364 16.31 1.80 -19.87
N ASP A 365 15.51 0.88 -20.41
CA ASP A 365 16.05 -0.23 -21.18
C ASP A 365 16.64 0.33 -22.47
N LYS A 366 17.92 0.06 -22.72
CA LYS A 366 18.62 0.54 -23.93
C LYS A 366 17.99 0.03 -25.24
N THR A 367 17.08 -0.93 -25.17
CA THR A 367 16.49 -1.62 -26.33
C THR A 367 15.45 -0.79 -27.10
N THR A 368 14.95 0.33 -26.56
CA THR A 368 13.93 1.13 -27.24
C THR A 368 14.50 2.23 -28.16
N TYR A 369 15.83 2.38 -28.24
CA TYR A 369 16.46 3.18 -29.30
C TYR A 369 16.54 2.38 -30.60
N LYS A 370 15.38 2.01 -31.18
CA LYS A 370 15.32 1.73 -32.61
C LYS A 370 15.32 3.07 -33.34
N SER A 371 16.51 3.48 -33.75
CA SER A 371 16.81 4.31 -34.92
C SER A 371 15.61 5.03 -35.57
N SER A 372 15.19 6.17 -35.01
CA SER A 372 14.44 7.20 -35.73
C SER A 372 15.32 8.44 -35.93
N PHE A 373 16.58 8.20 -36.26
CA PHE A 373 17.43 9.11 -37.02
C PHE A 373 17.80 8.37 -38.30
N GLN A 374 16.94 8.52 -39.31
CA GLN A 374 17.31 8.41 -40.72
C GLN A 374 16.96 9.74 -41.37
#